data_AF-H3KET5-F1
#
_entry.id   AF-H3KET5-F1
#
_cell.length_a   1.000
_cell.length_b   1.000
_cell.length_c   1.000
_cell.angle_alpha   90.00
_cell.angle_beta   90.00
_cell.angle_gamma   90.00
#
_symmetry.space_group_name_H-M   'P 1'
#
loop_
_entity.id
_entity.type
_entity.pdbx_description
1 polymer ?
#
loop_
_entity_poly.entity_id
_entity_poly.type
_entity_poly.pdbx_seq_one_letter_code
_entity_poly.pdbx_strand_id
1 'polypeptide(L)'
;MNTIRKNLTLLAMGVCAAFALTSAHAATLAGVPMKDHHAKLMQTCETCHGTATPTERPDGKACIGCHGTMDKIPTKPNRFDKFPHASAHYGNTLDCTTCHAEHKASRALCNDCHVVEWTNFK
;
A
#
# COMPACT_ATOMS: atom_id res chain seq x y z
N MET A 1 71.76 2.12 11.49
CA MET A 1 71.23 2.44 10.15
C MET A 1 70.76 1.15 9.49
N ASN A 2 69.52 1.15 8.97
CA ASN A 2 68.81 0.08 8.23
C ASN A 2 68.63 -1.27 8.98
N THR A 3 67.40 -1.73 9.20
CA THR A 3 66.63 -2.35 8.11
C THR A 3 65.18 -2.71 8.51
N ILE A 4 64.26 -2.54 7.54
CA ILE A 4 63.19 -3.47 7.15
C ILE A 4 61.91 -3.58 8.03
N ARG A 5 60.87 -2.90 7.53
CA ARG A 5 59.49 -3.36 7.20
C ARG A 5 58.89 -4.51 8.03
N LYS A 6 57.75 -4.25 8.67
CA LYS A 6 56.65 -5.23 8.78
C LYS A 6 55.29 -4.55 8.58
N ASN A 7 54.74 -4.76 7.39
CA ASN A 7 53.32 -4.62 7.12
C ASN A 7 52.60 -5.67 7.97
N LEU A 8 51.72 -5.25 8.88
CA LEU A 8 50.83 -6.14 9.60
C LEU A 8 49.42 -6.03 9.02
N THR A 9 49.25 -6.65 7.85
CA THR A 9 47.97 -7.22 7.44
C THR A 9 47.73 -8.50 8.25
N LEU A 10 46.51 -8.67 8.79
CA LEU A 10 45.81 -9.88 9.29
C LEU A 10 45.05 -9.51 10.58
N LEU A 11 43.84 -9.96 10.92
CA LEU A 11 42.75 -10.70 10.30
C LEU A 11 41.71 -10.85 11.44
N ALA A 12 40.48 -10.39 11.28
CA ALA A 12 39.34 -10.81 12.12
C ALA A 12 38.08 -10.56 11.27
N MET A 13 37.51 -11.52 10.54
CA MET A 13 36.83 -12.75 11.00
C MET A 13 35.89 -12.39 12.16
N GLY A 14 34.58 -12.27 12.00
CA GLY A 14 33.67 -12.84 11.02
C GLY A 14 32.38 -13.12 11.80
N VAL A 15 31.46 -12.16 11.84
CA VAL A 15 30.10 -12.35 12.34
C VAL A 15 29.16 -11.89 11.24
N CYS A 16 28.99 -12.73 10.22
CA CYS A 16 27.83 -12.65 9.33
C CYS A 16 26.63 -13.09 10.15
N ALA A 17 26.02 -12.16 10.89
CA ALA A 17 24.68 -12.33 11.41
C ALA A 17 23.76 -12.54 10.21
N ALA A 18 23.27 -13.76 10.04
CA ALA A 18 22.24 -14.09 9.08
C ALA A 18 20.96 -13.35 9.49
N PHE A 19 20.81 -12.12 8.99
CA PHE A 19 19.51 -11.47 8.88
C PHE A 19 18.70 -12.32 7.89
N ALA A 20 17.91 -13.26 8.43
CA ALA A 20 16.82 -13.86 7.70
C ALA A 20 15.85 -12.72 7.37
N LEU A 21 16.03 -12.14 6.18
CA LEU A 21 15.09 -11.21 5.58
C LEU A 21 13.79 -11.98 5.37
N THR A 22 12.86 -11.85 6.33
CA THR A 22 11.47 -12.22 6.12
C THR A 22 10.90 -11.23 5.13
N SER A 23 11.04 -11.54 3.84
CA SER A 23 10.36 -10.79 2.78
C SER A 23 8.85 -10.90 3.03
N ALA A 24 8.22 -9.74 3.27
CA ALA A 24 6.77 -9.64 3.32
C ALA A 24 6.24 -10.04 1.93
N HIS A 25 5.77 -11.27 1.81
CA HIS A 25 5.12 -11.73 0.59
C HIS A 25 3.71 -11.15 0.57
N ALA A 26 3.40 -10.34 -0.43
CA ALA A 26 2.03 -9.91 -0.66
C ALA A 26 1.15 -11.14 -0.84
N ALA A 27 -0.01 -11.17 -0.16
CA ALA A 27 -0.98 -12.22 -0.38
C ALA A 27 -1.36 -12.27 -1.87
N THR A 28 -1.55 -13.49 -2.40
CA THR A 28 -2.05 -13.67 -3.77
C THR A 28 -3.30 -14.52 -3.75
N LEU A 29 -4.26 -14.17 -4.61
CA LEU A 29 -5.45 -14.98 -4.90
C LEU A 29 -5.42 -15.33 -6.38
N ALA A 30 -5.40 -16.63 -6.71
CA ALA A 30 -5.23 -17.11 -8.08
C ALA A 30 -4.01 -16.50 -8.82
N GLY A 31 -2.91 -16.23 -8.09
CA GLY A 31 -1.70 -15.61 -8.64
C GLY A 31 -1.79 -14.09 -8.84
N VAL A 32 -2.94 -13.46 -8.54
CA VAL A 32 -3.11 -12.00 -8.56
C VAL A 32 -2.75 -11.43 -7.18
N PRO A 33 -1.88 -10.41 -7.09
CA PRO A 33 -1.54 -9.81 -5.81
C PRO A 33 -2.76 -9.14 -5.17
N MET A 34 -2.80 -9.19 -3.84
CA MET A 34 -3.82 -8.62 -2.97
C MET A 34 -3.12 -8.06 -1.73
N LYS A 35 -3.73 -7.05 -1.11
CA LYS A 35 -3.31 -6.60 0.20
C LYS A 35 -3.81 -7.58 1.25
N ASP A 36 -2.99 -7.81 2.26
CA ASP A 36 -3.25 -8.79 3.30
C ASP A 36 -4.59 -8.62 4.01
N HIS A 37 -5.08 -7.38 4.17
CA HIS A 37 -6.31 -7.13 4.93
C HIS A 37 -7.56 -7.61 4.18
N HIS A 38 -7.64 -7.43 2.86
CA HIS A 38 -8.74 -8.01 2.09
C HIS A 38 -8.49 -9.49 1.82
N ALA A 39 -7.26 -9.91 1.48
CA ALA A 39 -6.96 -11.32 1.19
C ALA A 39 -7.28 -12.27 2.37
N LYS A 40 -7.14 -11.80 3.62
CA LYS A 40 -7.48 -12.59 4.82
C LYS A 40 -8.99 -12.76 5.02
N LEU A 41 -9.79 -11.82 4.52
CA LEU A 41 -11.25 -11.79 4.70
C LEU A 41 -12.00 -12.27 3.46
N MET A 42 -11.37 -12.20 2.30
CA MET A 42 -11.97 -12.38 0.98
C MET A 42 -11.14 -13.41 0.20
N GLN A 43 -11.78 -14.52 -0.17
CA GLN A 43 -11.12 -15.64 -0.86
C GLN A 43 -11.67 -15.86 -2.27
N THR A 44 -12.52 -14.96 -2.76
CA THR A 44 -13.19 -15.06 -4.06
C THR A 44 -13.15 -13.72 -4.80
N CYS A 45 -12.92 -13.76 -6.12
CA CYS A 45 -12.92 -12.58 -6.99
C CYS A 45 -14.29 -11.88 -6.98
N GLU A 46 -15.36 -12.66 -6.87
CA GLU A 46 -16.77 -12.27 -6.88
C GLU A 46 -17.11 -11.29 -5.77
N THR A 47 -16.41 -11.35 -4.62
CA THR A 47 -16.64 -10.45 -3.50
C THR A 47 -16.54 -8.99 -3.90
N CYS A 48 -15.60 -8.67 -4.78
CA CYS A 48 -15.42 -7.31 -5.29
C CYS A 48 -15.98 -7.14 -6.71
N HIS A 49 -15.79 -8.13 -7.58
CA HIS A 49 -16.06 -8.00 -9.00
C HIS A 49 -17.44 -8.53 -9.45
N GLY A 50 -18.11 -9.31 -8.61
CA GLY A 50 -19.36 -10.01 -8.99
C GLY A 50 -19.17 -11.17 -9.97
N THR A 51 -17.93 -11.51 -10.34
CA THR A 51 -17.58 -12.62 -11.23
C THR A 51 -16.24 -13.25 -10.86
N ALA A 52 -16.08 -14.55 -11.16
CA ALA A 52 -14.86 -15.33 -10.90
C ALA A 52 -13.68 -14.89 -11.76
N THR A 53 -13.95 -14.38 -12.97
CA THR A 53 -12.94 -14.08 -14.00
C THR A 53 -13.01 -12.61 -14.42
N PRO A 54 -12.71 -11.66 -13.51
CA PRO A 54 -12.77 -10.25 -13.84
C PRO A 54 -11.64 -9.82 -14.78
N THR A 55 -11.94 -8.91 -15.69
CA THR A 55 -10.95 -8.23 -16.54
C THR A 55 -10.87 -6.73 -16.26
N GLU A 56 -11.82 -6.20 -15.49
CA GLU A 56 -11.96 -4.78 -15.19
C GLU A 56 -11.92 -4.52 -13.69
N ARG A 57 -11.68 -3.27 -13.31
CA ARG A 57 -11.80 -2.81 -11.91
C ARG A 57 -13.23 -3.05 -11.39
N PRO A 58 -13.41 -3.38 -10.10
CA PRO A 58 -14.74 -3.52 -9.53
C PRO A 58 -15.46 -2.16 -9.47
N ASP A 59 -16.79 -2.21 -9.41
CA ASP A 59 -17.61 -1.03 -9.11
C ASP A 59 -17.41 -0.64 -7.63
N GLY A 60 -17.26 0.66 -7.34
CA GLY A 60 -17.10 1.17 -5.97
C GLY A 60 -18.21 0.75 -4.99
N LYS A 61 -19.39 0.34 -5.48
CA LYS A 61 -20.47 -0.25 -4.67
C LYS A 61 -20.03 -1.47 -3.87
N ALA A 62 -19.10 -2.28 -4.41
CA ALA A 62 -18.55 -3.41 -3.68
C ALA A 62 -17.81 -2.97 -2.40
N CYS A 63 -17.09 -1.83 -2.48
CA CYS A 63 -16.42 -1.23 -1.34
C CYS A 63 -17.44 -0.67 -0.33
N ILE A 64 -18.46 0.03 -0.85
CA ILE A 64 -19.50 0.68 -0.04
C ILE A 64 -20.28 -0.33 0.80
N GLY A 65 -20.52 -1.54 0.29
CA GLY A 65 -21.22 -2.60 1.02
C GLY A 65 -20.60 -2.95 2.38
N CYS A 66 -19.29 -2.77 2.53
CA CYS A 66 -18.56 -3.08 3.76
C CYS A 66 -18.04 -1.83 4.49
N HIS A 67 -17.61 -0.79 3.75
CA HIS A 67 -16.98 0.41 4.32
C HIS A 67 -17.92 1.60 4.48
N GLY A 68 -19.11 1.56 3.86
CA GLY A 68 -20.03 2.69 3.77
C GLY A 68 -19.67 3.67 2.64
N THR A 69 -20.53 4.67 2.45
CA THR A 69 -20.31 5.74 1.47
C THR A 69 -19.18 6.67 1.90
N MET A 70 -18.57 7.36 0.95
CA MET A 70 -17.39 8.20 1.20
C MET A 70 -17.61 9.26 2.29
N ASP A 71 -18.83 9.81 2.43
CA ASP A 71 -19.19 10.75 3.50
C ASP A 71 -19.25 10.13 4.91
N LYS A 72 -19.33 8.80 5.00
CA LYS A 72 -19.34 8.05 6.27
C LYS A 72 -17.96 7.57 6.69
N ILE A 73 -16.93 7.79 5.86
CA ILE A 73 -15.56 7.38 6.15
C ILE A 73 -14.77 8.63 6.58
N PRO A 74 -14.70 8.92 7.90
CA PRO A 74 -14.18 10.18 8.38
C PRO A 74 -12.68 10.32 8.08
N THR A 75 -12.31 11.44 7.47
CA THR A 75 -10.92 11.85 7.36
C THR A 75 -10.55 12.71 8.54
N LYS A 76 -9.52 12.31 9.28
CA LYS A 76 -9.05 13.08 10.44
C LYS A 76 -8.52 14.44 9.99
N PRO A 77 -8.76 15.52 10.75
CA PRO A 77 -8.07 16.79 10.54
C PRO A 77 -6.56 16.59 10.46
N ASN A 78 -5.91 17.32 9.57
CA ASN A 78 -4.47 17.29 9.37
C ASN A 78 -3.94 18.70 9.13
N ARG A 79 -2.62 18.87 9.22
CA ARG A 79 -1.94 20.16 9.09
C ARG A 79 -2.12 20.86 7.74
N PHE A 80 -2.57 20.14 6.71
CA PHE A 80 -2.75 20.68 5.37
C PHE A 80 -4.19 21.17 5.12
N ASP A 81 -5.10 20.94 6.08
CA ASP A 81 -6.53 21.22 5.94
C ASP A 81 -7.13 20.61 4.66
N LYS A 82 -6.72 19.36 4.35
CA LYS A 82 -7.20 18.60 3.19
C LYS A 82 -7.92 17.34 3.63
N PHE A 83 -9.14 17.14 3.14
CA PHE A 83 -9.98 16.01 3.49
C PHE A 83 -10.19 15.13 2.24
N PRO A 84 -9.46 14.00 2.06
CA PRO A 84 -9.47 13.27 0.79
C PRO A 84 -10.82 12.64 0.43
N HIS A 85 -11.69 12.39 1.41
CA HIS A 85 -13.07 11.91 1.22
C HIS A 85 -14.12 13.03 1.19
N ALA A 86 -13.69 14.28 1.34
CA ALA A 86 -14.51 15.49 1.26
C ALA A 86 -13.71 16.58 0.51
N SER A 87 -13.23 16.23 -0.68
CA SER A 87 -12.34 17.07 -1.48
C SER A 87 -13.04 18.37 -1.89
N ALA A 88 -12.31 19.49 -1.91
CA ALA A 88 -12.84 20.75 -2.42
C ALA A 88 -13.16 20.71 -3.93
N HIS A 89 -12.51 19.82 -4.68
CA HIS A 89 -12.71 19.70 -6.13
C HIS A 89 -13.80 18.68 -6.49
N TYR A 90 -13.89 17.59 -5.73
CA TYR A 90 -14.69 16.42 -6.08
C TYR A 90 -15.73 16.05 -5.03
N GLY A 91 -15.79 16.78 -3.90
CA GLY A 91 -16.61 16.41 -2.76
C GLY A 91 -16.33 14.96 -2.34
N ASN A 92 -17.39 14.15 -2.39
CA ASN A 92 -17.40 12.73 -2.06
C ASN A 92 -17.77 11.85 -3.28
N THR A 93 -17.59 12.34 -4.51
CA THR A 93 -18.09 11.67 -5.73
C THR A 93 -17.06 10.83 -6.47
N LEU A 94 -15.79 10.82 -6.02
CA LEU A 94 -14.78 9.97 -6.62
C LEU A 94 -15.05 8.49 -6.30
N ASP A 95 -14.71 7.62 -7.23
CA ASP A 95 -14.74 6.18 -7.00
C ASP A 95 -13.61 5.77 -6.04
N CYS A 96 -13.89 4.85 -5.12
CA CYS A 96 -12.92 4.36 -4.15
C CYS A 96 -11.64 3.86 -4.82
N THR A 97 -11.79 3.18 -5.95
CA THR A 97 -10.69 2.58 -6.73
C THR A 97 -9.82 3.59 -7.47
N THR A 98 -10.25 4.87 -7.55
CA THR A 98 -9.43 5.94 -8.12
C THR A 98 -8.14 6.14 -7.34
N CYS A 99 -8.19 5.97 -6.01
CA CYS A 99 -7.03 6.12 -5.13
C CYS A 99 -6.59 4.78 -4.51
N HIS A 100 -7.54 3.93 -4.11
CA HIS A 100 -7.29 2.68 -3.41
C HIS A 100 -7.27 1.49 -4.38
N ALA A 101 -6.07 1.01 -4.69
CA ALA A 101 -5.87 -0.16 -5.55
C ALA A 101 -5.51 -1.39 -4.72
N GLU A 102 -6.06 -2.54 -5.08
CA GLU A 102 -5.81 -3.80 -4.37
C GLU A 102 -4.71 -4.64 -5.04
N HIS A 103 -4.77 -4.77 -6.36
CA HIS A 103 -3.82 -5.58 -7.15
C HIS A 103 -2.53 -4.83 -7.54
N LYS A 104 -2.31 -3.65 -6.99
CA LYS A 104 -1.13 -2.81 -7.22
C LYS A 104 -1.01 -1.75 -6.13
N ALA A 105 0.10 -1.02 -6.13
CA ALA A 105 0.28 0.12 -5.24
C ALA A 105 -0.86 1.14 -5.40
N SER A 106 -1.41 1.59 -4.27
CA SER A 106 -2.38 2.67 -4.22
C SER A 106 -1.71 4.01 -4.48
N ARG A 107 -2.48 4.98 -4.98
CA ARG A 107 -1.98 6.29 -5.37
C ARG A 107 -2.89 7.38 -4.81
N ALA A 108 -2.30 8.37 -4.16
CA ALA A 108 -3.05 9.55 -3.75
C ALA A 108 -3.17 10.52 -4.94
N LEU A 109 -4.33 10.56 -5.59
CA LEU A 109 -4.60 11.48 -6.72
C LEU A 109 -4.25 12.94 -6.38
N CYS A 110 -4.51 13.37 -5.14
CA CYS A 110 -4.23 14.72 -4.66
C CYS A 110 -2.74 15.10 -4.77
N ASN A 111 -1.83 14.11 -4.67
CA ASN A 111 -0.40 14.34 -4.69
C ASN A 111 0.15 14.67 -6.08
N ASP A 112 -0.69 14.60 -7.11
CA ASP A 112 -0.36 15.09 -8.44
C ASP A 112 -0.22 16.61 -8.48
N CYS A 113 -0.88 17.31 -7.56
CA CYS A 113 -0.89 18.78 -7.50
C CYS A 113 -0.55 19.34 -6.12
N HIS A 114 -0.71 18.56 -5.06
CA HIS A 114 -0.49 19.01 -3.69
C HIS A 114 0.64 18.23 -3.01
N VAL A 115 1.52 18.95 -2.32
CA VAL A 115 2.54 18.33 -1.46
C VAL A 115 1.91 18.10 -0.08
N VAL A 116 1.28 16.94 0.07
CA VAL A 116 0.56 16.54 1.29
C VAL A 116 0.96 15.13 1.71
N GLU A 117 1.02 14.92 3.02
CA GLU A 117 1.28 13.62 3.61
C GLU A 117 -0.02 13.06 4.19
N TRP A 118 -0.37 11.84 3.81
CA TRP A 118 -1.57 11.17 4.27
C TRP A 118 -1.23 10.17 5.37
N THR A 119 -1.89 10.31 6.52
CA THR A 119 -1.80 9.30 7.58
C THR A 119 -2.76 8.17 7.28
N ASN A 120 -2.29 6.93 7.44
CA ASN A 120 -3.09 5.72 7.22
C ASN A 120 -3.68 5.59 5.81
N PHE A 121 -2.97 6.05 4.78
CA PHE A 121 -3.33 5.72 3.41
C PHE A 121 -3.12 4.21 3.20
N LYS A 122 -4.21 3.46 3.08
CA LYS A 122 -4.21 2.01 2.96
C LYS A 122 -4.45 1.55 1.54
#